data_AF-X6MCV2-F1
#
_entry.id   AF-X6MCV2-F1
#
_cell.length_a   1.000
_cell.length_b   1.000
_cell.length_c   1.000
_cell.angle_alpha   90.00
_cell.angle_beta   90.00
_cell.angle_gamma   90.00
#
_symmetry.space_group_name_H-M   'P 1'
#
loop_
_entity.id
_entity.type
_entity.pdbx_description
1 polymer ?
#
loop_
_entity_poly.entity_id
_entity_poly.type
_entity_poly.pdbx_seq_one_letter_code
_entity_poly.pdbx_strand_id
1 'polypeptide(L)'
;MEKNKKKDKLKLEILQVGNPKKLSLEFNVTVEWYNDLNTTYTKIEIIYQTVFQLIGLIYKQIYFYYLYLIDTFMIVQSLCNNFETGIEHFKYKYQMLEHFIYGTNELVYFEFEFDKCQPQLTSNVTHKDVLLHDIYKCFLHYPIIQVYWKVIVLFTVPYERTIDVERTNLPTLIYSNDAHMLFVSNEKPTFNPFLYECDLHKLKIIEDILHLKITRNNSLKKLFHEVIKNNYLSNLITYQHVNNKQEERKRHEKIKQQINYNENNPNELILNYKILSILDELKILYHDDIHKQMGYPLQLHHICAILLYCGKPCNAEFSYDQIQFRHNKWPYLDHYLQQAISILHKHERREESGIELYSGLKGVRLESIKEIKSGFFISHLSTSDDIQVAQMYRGDQGCILHFHPSMRRSGGIKSCDVSWISPYKHEREILFARSFAGYILDEKVHKELLAWNAKVESEDEYTQMILLTWTRYDEYVQQTMQISAMWNYSIDFNLIYVSLKYYSEGDIYRTINLLFEFEEWKLKDNNKQRYKEIINIFVKRRCCNHTINMFHMFLFKNDIEQAIRHATICTVINGFPFTEIRETLIKTKKL
;
A
#
# COMPACT_ATOMS: atom_id res chain seq x y z
N MET A 1 -43.29 48.27 22.13
CA MET A 1 -42.70 46.95 22.43
C MET A 1 -42.85 46.12 21.17
N GLU A 2 -41.92 46.24 20.22
CA GLU A 2 -41.86 45.37 19.03
C GLU A 2 -40.45 45.46 18.45
N LYS A 3 -39.74 44.32 18.44
CA LYS A 3 -38.32 44.21 18.06
C LYS A 3 -38.20 43.91 16.56
N ASN A 4 -37.56 44.82 15.83
CA ASN A 4 -37.02 44.58 14.50
C ASN A 4 -35.86 43.57 14.57
N LYS A 5 -36.09 42.33 14.11
CA LYS A 5 -35.02 41.37 13.77
C LYS A 5 -34.71 41.49 12.28
N LYS A 6 -33.58 42.12 11.95
CA LYS A 6 -32.96 42.00 10.62
C LYS A 6 -32.60 40.53 10.39
N LYS A 7 -33.12 39.97 9.29
CA LYS A 7 -32.86 38.62 8.82
C LYS A 7 -31.63 38.70 7.90
N ASP A 8 -30.45 38.36 8.40
CA ASP A 8 -29.25 38.28 7.57
C ASP A 8 -29.42 37.16 6.55
N LYS A 9 -29.39 37.55 5.27
CA LYS A 9 -29.56 36.66 4.12
C LYS A 9 -28.22 35.95 3.90
N LEU A 10 -28.11 34.70 4.33
CA LEU A 10 -26.92 33.86 4.15
C LEU A 10 -26.55 33.78 2.65
N LYS A 11 -25.29 34.07 2.33
CA LYS A 11 -24.71 33.82 1.00
C LYS A 11 -24.52 32.31 0.85
N LEU A 12 -25.25 31.73 -0.09
CA LEU A 12 -25.04 30.36 -0.56
C LEU A 12 -23.92 30.38 -1.61
N GLU A 13 -22.81 29.71 -1.32
CA GLU A 13 -21.77 29.38 -2.30
C GLU A 13 -21.82 27.87 -2.56
N ILE A 14 -21.97 27.50 -3.83
CA ILE A 14 -22.05 26.11 -4.27
C ILE A 14 -20.61 25.63 -4.52
N LEU A 15 -20.13 24.68 -3.73
CA LEU A 15 -18.82 24.06 -3.91
C LEU A 15 -18.96 22.77 -4.73
N GLN A 16 -18.30 22.71 -5.89
CA GLN A 16 -18.27 21.50 -6.70
C GLN A 16 -17.28 20.49 -6.09
N VAL A 17 -17.78 19.37 -5.58
CA VAL A 17 -16.97 18.26 -5.05
C VAL A 17 -17.19 17.04 -5.93
N GLY A 18 -16.22 16.73 -6.81
CA GLY A 18 -16.28 15.59 -7.72
C GLY A 18 -15.44 15.78 -8.98
N ASN A 19 -15.15 14.68 -9.67
CA ASN A 19 -14.35 14.66 -10.89
C ASN A 19 -15.04 15.48 -12.02
N PRO A 20 -14.43 16.57 -12.52
CA PRO A 20 -15.04 17.47 -13.51
C PRO A 20 -15.24 16.83 -14.91
N LYS A 21 -14.77 15.60 -15.13
CA LYS A 21 -14.79 14.93 -16.44
C LYS A 21 -15.92 13.91 -16.66
N LYS A 22 -16.81 13.67 -15.68
CA LYS A 22 -17.97 12.78 -15.85
C LYS A 22 -19.27 13.48 -15.47
N LEU A 23 -20.12 13.71 -16.47
CA LEU A 23 -21.49 14.26 -16.37
C LEU A 23 -22.48 13.39 -15.55
N SER A 24 -22.04 12.32 -14.89
CA SER A 24 -22.91 11.38 -14.18
C SER A 24 -22.73 11.36 -12.66
N LEU A 25 -21.99 12.33 -12.10
CA LEU A 25 -21.91 12.55 -10.64
C LEU A 25 -22.42 13.95 -10.30
N GLU A 26 -23.62 14.29 -10.77
CA GLU A 26 -24.35 15.44 -10.25
C GLU A 26 -25.05 15.03 -8.95
N PHE A 27 -24.35 15.18 -7.83
CA PHE A 27 -25.03 15.45 -6.58
C PHE A 27 -24.98 16.97 -6.38
N ASN A 28 -26.09 17.65 -6.64
CA ASN A 28 -26.29 19.00 -6.14
C ASN A 28 -26.40 18.91 -4.62
N VAL A 29 -25.26 19.01 -3.94
CA VAL A 29 -25.23 19.11 -2.48
C VAL A 29 -25.39 20.58 -2.12
N THR A 30 -26.59 20.95 -1.70
CA THR A 30 -26.81 22.24 -1.06
C THR A 30 -26.17 22.18 0.34
N VAL A 31 -24.97 22.73 0.48
CA VAL A 31 -24.30 22.85 1.78
C VAL A 31 -24.87 24.07 2.50
N GLU A 32 -25.85 23.85 3.37
CA GLU A 32 -26.14 24.81 4.44
C GLU A 32 -25.12 24.59 5.56
N TRP A 33 -24.25 25.58 5.76
CA TRP A 33 -23.34 25.61 6.91
C TRP A 33 -24.15 25.84 8.19
N TYR A 34 -24.65 24.75 8.77
CA TYR A 34 -24.87 24.71 10.20
C TYR A 34 -23.52 24.40 10.84
N ASN A 35 -23.11 25.24 11.79
CA ASN A 35 -21.91 25.06 12.63
C ASN A 35 -22.02 23.83 13.57
N ASP A 36 -22.64 22.74 13.13
CA ASP A 36 -22.75 21.50 13.88
C ASP A 36 -22.55 20.29 12.96
N LEU A 37 -21.36 19.69 13.07
CA LEU A 37 -20.84 18.59 12.26
C LEU A 37 -21.53 17.25 12.60
N ASN A 38 -22.82 17.03 12.26
CA ASN A 38 -23.40 15.73 12.64
C ASN A 38 -24.56 15.09 11.86
N THR A 39 -25.04 15.55 10.70
CA THR A 39 -26.30 14.95 10.16
C THR A 39 -26.32 14.43 8.73
N THR A 40 -25.25 14.57 7.94
CA THR A 40 -25.24 14.01 6.56
C THR A 40 -24.55 12.64 6.44
N TYR A 41 -23.74 12.25 7.43
CA TYR A 41 -23.05 10.95 7.44
C TYR A 41 -23.99 9.76 7.72
N THR A 42 -25.09 9.98 8.45
CA THR A 42 -25.89 8.91 9.05
C THR A 42 -26.68 8.05 8.04
N LYS A 43 -27.10 8.61 6.90
CA LYS A 43 -27.84 7.84 5.86
C LYS A 43 -26.94 6.94 5.02
N ILE A 44 -25.69 7.35 4.80
CA ILE A 44 -24.67 6.53 4.13
C ILE A 44 -24.18 5.46 5.13
N GLU A 45 -23.97 5.82 6.39
CA GLU A 45 -23.50 4.91 7.43
C GLU A 45 -24.39 3.67 7.66
N ILE A 46 -25.72 3.78 7.53
CA ILE A 46 -26.66 2.66 7.72
C ILE A 46 -26.59 1.61 6.59
N ILE A 47 -26.47 2.06 5.32
CA ILE A 47 -26.26 1.15 4.18
C ILE A 47 -24.86 0.50 4.30
N TYR A 48 -23.87 1.26 4.79
CA TYR A 48 -22.50 0.80 4.94
C TYR A 48 -22.32 -0.19 6.09
N GLN A 49 -22.96 -0.01 7.26
CA GLN A 49 -22.84 -0.94 8.39
C GLN A 49 -23.35 -2.35 8.06
N THR A 50 -24.44 -2.44 7.29
CA THR A 50 -25.04 -3.72 6.89
C THR A 50 -24.17 -4.45 5.86
N VAL A 51 -23.57 -3.71 4.92
CA VAL A 51 -22.61 -4.25 3.94
C VAL A 51 -21.28 -4.61 4.60
N PHE A 52 -20.82 -3.84 5.60
CA PHE A 52 -19.54 -4.08 6.28
C PHE A 52 -19.56 -5.22 7.30
N GLN A 53 -20.66 -5.43 8.02
CA GLN A 53 -20.81 -6.61 8.87
C GLN A 53 -20.80 -7.90 8.05
N LEU A 54 -21.28 -7.85 6.80
CA LEU A 54 -21.11 -8.93 5.83
C LEU A 54 -19.65 -9.06 5.36
N ILE A 55 -19.00 -7.96 4.96
CA ILE A 55 -17.62 -7.95 4.44
C ILE A 55 -16.59 -8.40 5.50
N GLY A 56 -16.83 -8.14 6.78
CA GLY A 56 -15.99 -8.62 7.89
C GLY A 56 -15.99 -10.16 8.03
N LEU A 57 -17.04 -10.84 7.58
CA LEU A 57 -17.15 -12.31 7.59
C LEU A 57 -16.62 -12.97 6.30
N ILE A 58 -16.34 -12.17 5.25
CA ILE A 58 -16.06 -12.59 3.87
C ILE A 58 -14.55 -12.78 3.59
N TYR A 59 -13.65 -12.37 4.49
CA TYR A 59 -12.21 -12.62 4.36
C TYR A 59 -11.81 -14.05 4.77
N LYS A 60 -12.44 -15.08 4.17
CA LYS A 60 -12.06 -16.47 4.38
C LYS A 60 -11.90 -17.19 3.03
N GLN A 61 -10.69 -17.71 2.79
CA GLN A 61 -10.32 -18.83 1.90
C GLN A 61 -9.84 -18.62 0.44
N ILE A 62 -8.54 -18.96 0.24
CA ILE A 62 -7.91 -19.81 -0.83
C ILE A 62 -7.24 -19.16 -2.07
N TYR A 63 -6.05 -19.73 -2.40
CA TYR A 63 -5.18 -19.75 -3.61
C TYR A 63 -5.88 -19.83 -4.98
N PHE A 64 -5.34 -19.36 -6.12
CA PHE A 64 -3.97 -19.21 -6.66
C PHE A 64 -3.94 -17.95 -7.57
N TYR A 65 -2.76 -17.34 -7.76
CA TYR A 65 -2.51 -16.00 -8.35
C TYR A 65 -3.08 -14.84 -7.52
N TYR A 66 -2.30 -13.77 -7.37
CA TYR A 66 -2.56 -12.66 -6.45
C TYR A 66 -3.69 -11.77 -6.95
N LEU A 67 -4.91 -12.24 -6.77
CA LEU A 67 -6.14 -11.52 -7.03
C LEU A 67 -6.90 -11.44 -5.71
N TYR A 68 -7.58 -10.32 -5.46
CA TYR A 68 -8.51 -10.27 -4.34
C TYR A 68 -9.61 -11.29 -4.64
N LEU A 69 -9.61 -12.37 -3.86
CA LEU A 69 -10.63 -13.38 -3.92
C LEU A 69 -11.75 -12.93 -3.00
N ILE A 70 -12.94 -12.75 -3.56
CA ILE A 70 -14.03 -12.10 -2.84
C ILE A 70 -15.24 -13.01 -2.84
N ASP A 71 -15.60 -13.39 -1.63
CA ASP A 71 -16.75 -14.20 -1.31
C ASP A 71 -17.96 -13.27 -1.18
N THR A 72 -18.64 -12.94 -2.27
CA THR A 72 -19.84 -12.09 -2.15
C THR A 72 -21.12 -12.90 -2.02
N PHE A 73 -21.84 -12.64 -0.93
CA PHE A 73 -23.18 -13.14 -0.72
C PHE A 73 -24.19 -12.17 -1.34
N MET A 74 -24.96 -12.65 -2.30
CA MET A 74 -26.10 -11.92 -2.85
C MET A 74 -27.39 -12.66 -2.55
N ILE A 75 -28.39 -11.91 -2.07
CA ILE A 75 -29.78 -12.37 -2.07
C ILE A 75 -30.34 -11.99 -3.44
N VAL A 76 -30.72 -12.98 -4.24
CA VAL A 76 -31.12 -12.84 -5.66
C VAL A 76 -32.40 -12.02 -5.86
N GLN A 77 -33.07 -11.59 -4.78
CA GLN A 77 -34.46 -11.17 -4.80
C GLN A 77 -34.76 -9.82 -5.49
N SER A 78 -33.79 -8.98 -5.93
CA SER A 78 -34.19 -7.66 -6.45
C SER A 78 -33.37 -6.88 -7.49
N LEU A 79 -32.29 -7.37 -8.12
CA LEU A 79 -31.41 -6.42 -8.85
C LEU A 79 -30.97 -6.72 -10.29
N CYS A 80 -31.12 -7.92 -10.86
CA CYS A 80 -30.66 -8.16 -12.23
C CYS A 80 -31.56 -9.12 -13.01
N ASN A 81 -31.98 -8.70 -14.20
CA ASN A 81 -32.78 -9.55 -15.10
C ASN A 81 -31.90 -10.66 -15.71
N ASN A 82 -30.65 -10.38 -16.11
CA ASN A 82 -29.72 -11.37 -16.68
C ASN A 82 -28.35 -11.39 -15.98
N PHE A 83 -27.59 -12.46 -16.22
CA PHE A 83 -26.29 -12.72 -15.60
C PHE A 83 -25.22 -11.68 -15.97
N GLU A 84 -25.15 -11.23 -17.22
CA GLU A 84 -24.19 -10.19 -17.67
C GLU A 84 -24.43 -8.85 -16.94
N THR A 85 -25.68 -8.43 -16.79
CA THR A 85 -26.02 -7.22 -16.01
C THR A 85 -25.62 -7.37 -14.55
N GLY A 86 -25.76 -8.58 -13.99
CA GLY A 86 -25.28 -8.90 -12.63
C GLY A 86 -23.77 -8.75 -12.48
N ILE A 87 -23.01 -9.27 -13.43
CA ILE A 87 -21.55 -9.12 -13.47
C ILE A 87 -21.14 -7.65 -13.60
N GLU A 88 -21.77 -6.90 -14.51
CA GLU A 88 -21.44 -5.47 -14.69
C GLU A 88 -21.80 -4.63 -13.47
N HIS A 89 -22.94 -4.92 -12.83
CA HIS A 89 -23.29 -4.30 -11.55
C HIS A 89 -22.23 -4.60 -10.47
N PHE A 90 -21.78 -5.85 -10.39
CA PHE A 90 -20.75 -6.27 -9.45
C PHE A 90 -19.42 -5.56 -9.70
N LYS A 91 -18.95 -5.54 -10.95
CA LYS A 91 -17.75 -4.80 -11.37
C LYS A 91 -17.83 -3.34 -10.97
N TYR A 92 -18.95 -2.68 -11.24
CA TYR A 92 -19.16 -1.27 -10.89
C TYR A 92 -19.12 -1.04 -9.38
N LYS A 93 -19.85 -1.83 -8.59
CA LYS A 93 -19.86 -1.72 -7.13
C LYS A 93 -18.46 -1.93 -6.54
N TYR A 94 -17.75 -2.92 -7.05
CA TYR A 94 -16.43 -3.24 -6.55
C TYR A 94 -15.37 -2.21 -6.99
N GLN A 95 -15.47 -1.68 -8.21
CA GLN A 95 -14.68 -0.53 -8.67
C GLN A 95 -14.88 0.69 -7.77
N MET A 96 -16.12 1.00 -7.36
CA MET A 96 -16.37 2.08 -6.41
C MET A 96 -15.71 1.82 -5.05
N LEU A 97 -15.78 0.58 -4.55
CA LEU A 97 -15.19 0.20 -3.28
C LEU A 97 -13.66 0.29 -3.31
N GLU A 98 -13.02 -0.26 -4.34
CA GLU A 98 -11.57 -0.18 -4.54
C GLU A 98 -11.10 1.26 -4.70
N HIS A 99 -11.87 2.09 -5.41
CA HIS A 99 -11.56 3.52 -5.54
C HIS A 99 -11.64 4.22 -4.19
N PHE A 100 -12.63 3.89 -3.37
CA PHE A 100 -12.80 4.47 -2.05
C PHE A 100 -11.70 4.03 -1.06
N ILE A 101 -11.33 2.74 -1.06
CA ILE A 101 -10.35 2.20 -0.11
C ILE A 101 -8.92 2.56 -0.51
N TYR A 102 -8.60 2.42 -1.80
CA TYR A 102 -7.21 2.47 -2.28
C TYR A 102 -6.95 3.54 -3.33
N GLY A 103 -7.95 4.30 -3.76
CA GLY A 103 -7.81 5.21 -4.90
C GLY A 103 -7.75 4.50 -6.25
N THR A 104 -7.74 3.16 -6.29
CA THR A 104 -7.64 2.35 -7.52
C THR A 104 -8.99 2.22 -8.20
N ASN A 105 -9.07 2.58 -9.47
CA ASN A 105 -10.33 2.53 -10.22
C ASN A 105 -10.17 1.97 -11.64
N GLU A 106 -9.00 1.46 -12.00
CA GLU A 106 -8.78 0.86 -13.31
C GLU A 106 -8.83 -0.67 -13.20
N LEU A 107 -9.86 -1.29 -13.76
CA LEU A 107 -10.00 -2.74 -13.81
C LEU A 107 -8.94 -3.33 -14.75
N VAL A 108 -8.12 -4.23 -14.21
CA VAL A 108 -7.08 -4.96 -14.96
C VAL A 108 -7.56 -6.36 -15.29
N TYR A 109 -8.12 -7.05 -14.29
CA TYR A 109 -8.52 -8.45 -14.42
C TYR A 109 -9.85 -8.69 -13.72
N PHE A 110 -10.70 -9.48 -14.37
CA PHE A 110 -11.96 -9.95 -13.84
C PHE A 110 -12.22 -11.36 -14.35
N GLU A 111 -12.32 -12.33 -13.45
CA GLU A 111 -12.65 -13.71 -13.78
C GLU A 111 -13.68 -14.26 -12.80
N PHE A 112 -14.54 -15.14 -13.32
CA PHE A 112 -15.55 -15.86 -12.56
C PHE A 112 -15.13 -17.32 -12.44
N GLU A 113 -15.00 -17.83 -11.22
CA GLU A 113 -14.70 -19.25 -10.99
C GLU A 113 -16.02 -20.02 -10.84
N PHE A 114 -16.64 -20.32 -11.98
CA PHE A 114 -17.97 -20.94 -12.06
C PHE A 114 -18.09 -22.25 -11.27
N ASP A 115 -17.02 -23.05 -11.29
CA ASP A 115 -16.89 -24.33 -10.60
C ASP A 115 -16.87 -24.20 -9.07
N LYS A 116 -16.52 -23.02 -8.56
CA LYS A 116 -16.43 -22.73 -7.12
C LYS A 116 -17.60 -21.88 -6.62
N CYS A 117 -18.51 -21.45 -7.48
CA CYS A 117 -19.74 -20.76 -7.07
C CYS A 117 -20.70 -21.72 -6.34
N GLN A 118 -21.55 -21.19 -5.47
CA GLN A 118 -22.59 -21.99 -4.79
C GLN A 118 -23.96 -21.30 -4.92
N PRO A 119 -24.97 -21.95 -5.54
CA PRO A 119 -24.85 -23.24 -6.22
C PRO A 119 -23.90 -23.20 -7.43
N GLN A 120 -23.31 -24.35 -7.75
CA GLN A 120 -22.34 -24.47 -8.84
C GLN A 120 -22.96 -24.04 -10.18
N LEU A 121 -22.27 -23.17 -10.90
CA LEU A 121 -22.67 -22.72 -12.22
C LEU A 121 -22.00 -23.61 -13.27
N THR A 122 -22.77 -24.07 -14.26
CA THR A 122 -22.16 -24.75 -15.41
C THR A 122 -21.51 -23.71 -16.33
N SER A 123 -20.34 -24.02 -16.87
CA SER A 123 -19.62 -23.13 -17.80
C SER A 123 -20.44 -22.77 -19.05
N ASN A 124 -21.47 -23.56 -19.38
CA ASN A 124 -22.36 -23.32 -20.51
C ASN A 124 -23.31 -22.13 -20.29
N VAL A 125 -23.37 -21.59 -19.07
CA VAL A 125 -24.19 -20.41 -18.71
C VAL A 125 -23.57 -19.10 -19.20
N THR A 126 -22.38 -19.13 -19.82
CA THR A 126 -21.68 -17.95 -20.35
C THR A 126 -22.37 -17.26 -21.54
N HIS A 127 -23.53 -17.75 -22.00
CA HIS A 127 -24.32 -17.03 -23.00
C HIS A 127 -24.93 -15.76 -22.39
N LYS A 128 -24.70 -14.63 -23.07
CA LYS A 128 -24.95 -13.26 -22.60
C LYS A 128 -26.37 -12.97 -22.10
N ASP A 129 -27.34 -13.79 -22.50
CA ASP A 129 -28.77 -13.51 -22.29
C ASP A 129 -29.47 -14.44 -21.27
N VAL A 130 -28.74 -15.29 -20.55
CA VAL A 130 -29.39 -16.17 -19.56
C VAL A 130 -29.89 -15.36 -18.36
N LEU A 131 -31.19 -15.45 -18.07
CA LEU A 131 -31.79 -14.82 -16.90
C LEU A 131 -31.30 -15.51 -15.62
N LEU A 132 -31.00 -14.73 -14.58
CA LEU A 132 -30.65 -15.31 -13.27
C LEU A 132 -31.76 -16.22 -12.74
N HIS A 133 -33.02 -15.88 -13.04
CA HIS A 133 -34.17 -16.72 -12.78
C HIS A 133 -34.01 -18.12 -13.38
N ASP A 134 -33.63 -18.22 -14.65
CA ASP A 134 -33.52 -19.50 -15.33
C ASP A 134 -32.39 -20.38 -14.79
N ILE A 135 -31.32 -19.73 -14.30
CA ILE A 135 -30.21 -20.41 -13.63
C ILE A 135 -30.67 -20.96 -12.28
N TYR A 136 -31.37 -20.16 -11.48
CA TYR A 136 -31.61 -20.50 -10.08
C TYR A 136 -33.00 -21.10 -9.77
N LYS A 137 -33.96 -21.07 -10.69
CA LYS A 137 -35.35 -21.52 -10.45
C LYS A 137 -35.50 -22.98 -10.03
N CYS A 138 -34.52 -23.82 -10.36
CA CYS A 138 -34.52 -25.23 -10.01
C CYS A 138 -33.93 -25.53 -8.62
N PHE A 139 -33.36 -24.53 -7.93
CA PHE A 139 -32.78 -24.74 -6.61
C PHE A 139 -33.83 -24.59 -5.50
N LEU A 140 -33.66 -25.40 -4.45
CA LEU A 140 -34.52 -25.38 -3.27
C LEU A 140 -34.52 -23.96 -2.67
N HIS A 141 -35.70 -23.48 -2.27
CA HIS A 141 -35.94 -22.15 -1.71
C HIS A 141 -35.89 -20.96 -2.68
N TYR A 142 -35.76 -21.16 -4.00
CA TYR A 142 -36.00 -20.07 -4.96
C TYR A 142 -37.40 -19.44 -4.76
N PRO A 143 -37.56 -18.09 -4.81
CA PRO A 143 -36.58 -17.06 -5.16
C PRO A 143 -35.67 -16.59 -4.01
N ILE A 144 -35.86 -17.13 -2.81
CA ILE A 144 -35.13 -16.78 -1.57
C ILE A 144 -33.93 -17.71 -1.41
N ILE A 145 -33.07 -17.75 -2.42
CA ILE A 145 -31.80 -18.49 -2.36
C ILE A 145 -30.64 -17.52 -2.11
N GLN A 146 -29.75 -17.92 -1.22
CA GLN A 146 -28.46 -17.26 -1.06
C GLN A 146 -27.49 -17.83 -2.09
N VAL A 147 -26.92 -16.95 -2.89
CA VAL A 147 -25.95 -17.33 -3.91
C VAL A 147 -24.60 -16.75 -3.52
N TYR A 148 -23.58 -17.59 -3.68
CA TYR A 148 -22.18 -17.30 -3.50
C TYR A 148 -21.50 -17.29 -4.86
N TRP A 149 -20.94 -16.15 -5.21
CA TRP A 149 -20.15 -15.97 -6.42
C TRP A 149 -18.69 -15.82 -6.04
N LYS A 150 -17.85 -16.68 -6.61
CA LYS A 150 -16.39 -16.59 -6.48
C LYS A 150 -15.84 -15.83 -7.67
N VAL A 151 -15.36 -14.64 -7.38
CA VAL A 151 -14.83 -13.71 -8.37
C VAL A 151 -13.44 -13.29 -8.01
N ILE A 152 -12.67 -13.11 -9.06
CA ILE A 152 -11.28 -12.80 -9.04
C ILE A 152 -11.16 -11.43 -9.70
N VAL A 153 -10.78 -10.41 -8.92
CA VAL A 153 -10.75 -9.03 -9.42
C VAL A 153 -9.45 -8.33 -9.06
N LEU A 154 -8.91 -7.58 -10.04
CA LEU A 154 -7.74 -6.73 -9.85
C LEU A 154 -7.96 -5.34 -10.38
N PHE A 155 -7.59 -4.36 -9.55
CA PHE A 155 -7.52 -2.95 -9.94
C PHE A 155 -6.12 -2.42 -9.81
N THR A 156 -5.84 -1.42 -10.63
CA THR A 156 -4.64 -0.60 -10.53
C THR A 156 -5.02 0.88 -10.41
N VAL A 157 -4.02 1.69 -10.07
CA VAL A 157 -4.11 3.15 -10.17
C VAL A 157 -3.79 3.53 -11.62
N PRO A 158 -4.65 4.33 -12.28
CA PRO A 158 -4.36 4.87 -13.61
C PRO A 158 -3.01 5.60 -13.62
N TYR A 159 -2.24 5.44 -14.69
CA TYR A 159 -0.89 6.02 -14.79
C TYR A 159 -0.86 7.53 -14.47
N GLU A 160 -1.86 8.30 -14.94
CA GLU A 160 -1.96 9.74 -14.69
C GLU A 160 -2.17 10.14 -13.23
N ARG A 161 -2.54 9.20 -12.36
CA ARG A 161 -2.69 9.37 -10.90
C ARG A 161 -1.57 8.71 -10.11
N THR A 162 -0.50 8.33 -10.79
CA THR A 162 0.72 7.83 -10.15
C THR A 162 1.76 8.94 -10.02
N ILE A 163 2.71 8.72 -9.12
CA ILE A 163 3.86 9.59 -8.90
C ILE A 163 5.14 8.89 -9.36
N ASP A 164 6.07 9.68 -9.90
CA ASP A 164 7.40 9.18 -10.20
C ASP A 164 8.15 8.82 -8.92
N VAL A 165 9.11 7.92 -9.06
CA VAL A 165 10.08 7.59 -8.04
C VAL A 165 11.29 8.53 -8.13
N GLU A 166 11.64 8.99 -9.34
CA GLU A 166 12.72 9.93 -9.54
C GLU A 166 12.22 11.38 -9.39
N ARG A 167 12.52 12.00 -8.24
CA ARG A 167 12.27 13.44 -8.07
C ARG A 167 13.43 14.25 -8.65
N THR A 168 13.25 14.69 -9.89
CA THR A 168 14.04 15.78 -10.47
C THR A 168 13.68 17.07 -9.75
N ASN A 169 14.54 17.53 -8.83
CA ASN A 169 14.49 18.83 -8.16
C ASN A 169 13.43 18.97 -7.05
N LEU A 170 13.70 18.39 -5.87
CA LEU A 170 13.18 19.01 -4.66
C LEU A 170 13.78 20.43 -4.59
N PRO A 171 12.98 21.50 -4.44
CA PRO A 171 13.53 22.84 -4.28
C PRO A 171 14.52 22.80 -3.12
N THR A 172 15.76 23.18 -3.39
CA THR A 172 16.81 23.35 -2.39
C THR A 172 16.31 24.41 -1.41
N LEU A 173 15.59 23.98 -0.37
CA LEU A 173 15.08 24.90 0.62
C LEU A 173 16.32 25.42 1.36
N ILE A 174 16.60 26.71 1.19
CA ILE A 174 17.61 27.42 1.96
C ILE A 174 17.14 27.31 3.42
N TYR A 175 17.81 26.46 4.20
CA TYR A 175 17.56 26.36 5.62
C TYR A 175 17.72 27.74 6.23
N SER A 176 16.63 28.32 6.72
CA SER A 176 16.75 29.37 7.71
C SER A 176 17.45 28.73 8.91
N ASN A 177 18.64 29.25 9.23
CA ASN A 177 19.51 28.83 10.34
C ASN A 177 18.87 28.87 11.75
N ASP A 178 17.55 28.96 11.85
CA ASP A 178 16.83 28.90 13.11
C ASP A 178 16.70 27.44 13.53
N ALA A 179 17.75 26.95 14.17
CA ALA A 179 17.74 26.19 15.41
C ALA A 179 16.54 25.25 15.68
N HIS A 180 16.08 24.51 14.68
CA HIS A 180 15.58 23.17 14.95
C HIS A 180 16.80 22.36 15.37
N MET A 181 17.17 22.48 16.64
CA MET A 181 17.90 21.43 17.33
C MET A 181 17.20 20.14 16.93
N LEU A 182 17.86 19.35 16.10
CA LEU A 182 17.53 17.94 15.94
C LEU A 182 17.38 17.43 17.37
N PHE A 183 16.15 17.09 17.77
CA PHE A 183 15.92 16.31 18.98
C PHE A 183 16.50 14.92 18.69
N VAL A 184 17.83 14.82 18.61
CA VAL A 184 18.60 13.58 18.77
C VAL A 184 18.55 13.14 20.24
N SER A 185 17.88 13.90 21.11
CA SER A 185 17.69 13.57 22.52
C SER A 185 16.49 12.63 22.70
N ASN A 186 16.67 11.40 22.28
CA ASN A 186 16.38 10.23 23.08
C ASN A 186 17.25 9.13 22.47
N GLU A 187 18.13 8.54 23.25
CA GLU A 187 18.80 7.30 22.85
C GLU A 187 17.71 6.33 22.42
N LYS A 188 17.59 6.10 21.11
CA LYS A 188 16.72 5.04 20.61
C LYS A 188 17.22 3.76 21.28
N PRO A 189 16.35 2.99 21.94
CA PRO A 189 16.75 1.74 22.55
C PRO A 189 17.45 0.87 21.50
N THR A 190 18.49 0.14 21.92
CA THR A 190 19.22 -0.78 21.05
C THR A 190 18.23 -1.74 20.38
N PHE A 191 18.27 -1.76 19.05
CA PHE A 191 17.16 -2.18 18.20
C PHE A 191 17.54 -3.43 17.41
N ASN A 192 16.66 -4.41 17.28
CA ASN A 192 16.79 -5.43 16.24
C ASN A 192 15.47 -5.43 15.44
N PRO A 193 15.46 -4.93 14.18
CA PRO A 193 14.25 -4.87 13.36
C PRO A 193 13.78 -6.24 12.90
N PHE A 194 14.63 -7.26 13.03
CA PHE A 194 14.45 -8.50 12.34
C PHE A 194 13.63 -9.49 13.15
N LEU A 195 12.65 -10.08 12.47
CA LEU A 195 11.95 -11.26 12.95
C LEU A 195 12.65 -12.52 12.47
N TYR A 196 12.68 -13.52 13.35
CA TYR A 196 12.99 -14.88 12.96
C TYR A 196 11.73 -15.54 12.39
N GLU A 197 11.91 -16.54 11.55
CA GLU A 197 10.82 -17.30 10.90
C GLU A 197 9.77 -17.81 11.91
N CYS A 198 10.19 -18.16 13.13
CA CYS A 198 9.31 -18.62 14.21
C CYS A 198 8.32 -17.55 14.74
N ASP A 199 8.54 -16.27 14.42
CA ASP A 199 7.72 -15.17 14.92
C ASP A 199 6.51 -14.86 14.03
N LEU A 200 6.37 -15.50 12.86
CA LEU A 200 5.23 -15.30 11.96
C LEU A 200 3.89 -15.61 12.64
N HIS A 201 3.85 -16.67 13.46
CA HIS A 201 2.67 -17.00 14.25
C HIS A 201 2.31 -15.91 15.28
N LYS A 202 3.31 -15.25 15.87
CA LYS A 202 3.08 -14.14 16.81
C LYS A 202 2.50 -12.93 16.09
N LEU A 203 3.03 -12.58 14.91
CA LEU A 203 2.48 -11.52 14.08
C LEU A 203 1.02 -11.78 13.70
N LYS A 204 0.69 -13.03 13.32
CA LYS A 204 -0.69 -13.41 13.02
C LYS A 204 -1.61 -13.18 14.21
N ILE A 205 -1.23 -13.65 15.41
CA ILE A 205 -2.03 -13.42 16.63
C ILE A 205 -2.22 -11.93 16.92
N ILE A 206 -1.18 -11.11 16.71
CA ILE A 206 -1.29 -9.65 16.87
C ILE A 206 -2.32 -9.07 15.92
N GLU A 207 -2.29 -9.47 14.65
CA GLU A 207 -3.23 -8.96 13.65
C GLU A 207 -4.68 -9.33 14.01
N ASP A 208 -4.92 -10.55 14.49
CA ASP A 208 -6.22 -11.01 15.01
C ASP A 208 -6.74 -10.09 16.11
N ILE A 209 -5.87 -9.76 17.06
CA ILE A 209 -6.21 -8.87 18.17
C ILE A 209 -6.47 -7.44 17.67
N LEU A 210 -5.64 -6.94 16.75
CA LEU A 210 -5.78 -5.58 16.20
C LEU A 210 -7.08 -5.43 15.41
N HIS A 211 -7.39 -6.39 14.53
CA HIS A 211 -8.60 -6.38 13.72
C HIS A 211 -9.87 -6.34 14.56
N LEU A 212 -9.89 -7.01 15.72
CA LEU A 212 -11.03 -6.97 16.64
C LEU A 212 -11.17 -5.63 17.38
N LYS A 213 -10.08 -4.89 17.59
CA LYS A 213 -10.09 -3.60 18.31
C LYS A 213 -10.47 -2.43 17.42
N ILE A 214 -10.12 -2.49 16.14
CA ILE A 214 -10.25 -1.34 15.23
C ILE A 214 -11.68 -1.22 14.75
N THR A 215 -12.28 -0.07 15.01
CA THR A 215 -13.61 0.29 14.55
C THR A 215 -13.50 1.48 13.60
N ARG A 216 -14.17 1.41 12.45
CA ARG A 216 -13.93 2.32 11.31
C ARG A 216 -14.56 3.72 11.41
N ASN A 217 -15.46 3.95 12.37
CA ASN A 217 -16.06 5.27 12.58
C ASN A 217 -15.12 6.20 13.37
N ASN A 218 -15.20 7.52 13.14
CA ASN A 218 -14.43 8.52 13.89
C ASN A 218 -12.90 8.26 13.91
N SER A 219 -12.33 7.77 12.81
CA SER A 219 -10.93 7.31 12.72
C SER A 219 -9.91 8.30 13.29
N LEU A 220 -10.02 9.58 12.93
CA LEU A 220 -9.09 10.61 13.39
C LEU A 220 -9.21 10.88 14.91
N LYS A 221 -10.44 10.85 15.46
CA LYS A 221 -10.64 11.00 16.91
C LYS A 221 -10.01 9.86 17.69
N LYS A 222 -10.17 8.63 17.20
CA LYS A 222 -9.59 7.43 17.83
C LYS A 222 -8.08 7.41 17.79
N LEU A 223 -7.50 7.81 16.65
CA LEU A 223 -6.05 8.00 16.53
C LEU A 223 -5.54 9.03 17.54
N PHE A 224 -6.18 10.20 17.64
CA PHE A 224 -5.78 11.23 18.61
C PHE A 224 -5.98 10.76 20.04
N HIS A 225 -7.10 10.08 20.33
CA HIS A 225 -7.39 9.54 21.64
C HIS A 225 -6.33 8.54 22.09
N GLU A 226 -5.90 7.64 21.20
CA GLU A 226 -4.79 6.70 21.43
C GLU A 226 -3.47 7.43 21.73
N VAL A 227 -3.11 8.42 20.92
CA VAL A 227 -1.89 9.22 21.13
C VAL A 227 -1.92 9.92 22.48
N ILE A 228 -3.06 10.50 22.87
CA ILE A 228 -3.23 11.16 24.18
C ILE A 228 -3.16 10.12 25.31
N LYS A 229 -3.81 8.96 25.15
CA LYS A 229 -3.82 7.87 26.12
C LYS A 229 -2.42 7.34 26.40
N ASN A 230 -1.57 7.30 25.37
CA ASN A 230 -0.17 6.90 25.49
C ASN A 230 0.76 8.05 25.95
N ASN A 231 0.21 9.14 26.48
CA ASN A 231 0.93 10.31 27.01
C ASN A 231 1.67 11.19 25.98
N TYR A 232 1.22 11.19 24.73
CA TYR A 232 1.82 11.99 23.64
C TYR A 232 0.93 13.15 23.16
N LEU A 233 0.16 13.77 24.06
CA LEU A 233 -0.65 14.95 23.74
C LEU A 233 0.21 16.09 23.16
N SER A 234 1.45 16.24 23.62
CA SER A 234 2.41 17.23 23.11
C SER A 234 2.67 17.11 21.60
N ASN A 235 2.50 15.92 21.01
CA ASN A 235 2.68 15.69 19.58
C ASN A 235 1.53 16.21 18.72
N LEU A 236 0.37 16.48 19.33
CA LEU A 236 -0.83 16.98 18.66
C LEU A 236 -1.00 18.50 18.77
N ILE A 237 -0.17 19.16 19.58
CA ILE A 237 -0.26 20.60 19.88
C ILE A 237 1.08 21.28 19.58
N THR A 238 1.07 22.60 19.44
CA THR A 238 2.32 23.36 19.30
C THR A 238 3.05 23.33 20.63
N TYR A 239 4.27 22.78 20.62
CA TYR A 239 5.10 22.75 21.81
C TYR A 239 5.43 24.19 22.23
N GLN A 240 5.21 24.49 23.50
CA GLN A 240 5.67 25.71 24.12
C GLN A 240 6.55 25.30 25.28
N HIS A 241 7.81 25.75 25.27
CA HIS A 241 8.75 25.45 26.34
C HIS A 241 8.18 25.93 27.68
N VAL A 242 8.08 25.00 28.63
CA VAL A 242 7.75 25.31 30.01
C VAL A 242 8.92 24.87 30.86
N ASN A 243 9.42 25.75 31.73
CA ASN A 243 10.62 25.49 32.53
C ASN A 243 10.37 24.43 33.64
N ASN A 244 9.11 24.04 33.88
CA ASN A 244 8.73 23.14 34.96
C ASN A 244 7.76 22.03 34.50
N LYS A 245 8.12 20.77 34.77
CA LYS A 245 7.30 19.57 34.51
C LYS A 245 5.90 19.63 35.14
N GLN A 246 5.75 20.29 36.29
CA GLN A 246 4.45 20.40 36.97
C GLN A 246 3.50 21.34 36.22
N GLU A 247 4.02 22.42 35.63
CA GLU A 247 3.24 23.35 34.82
C GLU A 247 2.81 22.70 33.50
N GLU A 248 3.69 21.92 32.88
CA GLU A 248 3.37 21.12 31.69
C GLU A 248 2.22 20.13 31.97
N ARG A 249 2.26 19.41 33.09
CA ARG A 249 1.15 18.52 33.50
C ARG A 249 -0.17 19.28 33.69
N LYS A 250 -0.14 20.41 34.42
CA LYS A 250 -1.35 21.26 34.62
C LYS A 250 -1.91 21.75 33.29
N ARG A 251 -1.03 22.14 32.36
CA ARG A 251 -1.41 22.55 31.00
C ARG A 251 -2.05 21.40 30.22
N HIS A 252 -1.45 20.20 30.23
CA HIS A 252 -1.99 19.03 29.55
C HIS A 252 -3.39 18.68 30.08
N GLU A 253 -3.60 18.74 31.40
CA GLU A 253 -4.93 18.50 31.98
C GLU A 253 -5.94 19.57 31.55
N LYS A 254 -5.55 20.85 31.51
CA LYS A 254 -6.41 21.93 30.97
C LYS A 254 -6.77 21.70 29.50
N ILE A 255 -5.81 21.26 28.68
CA ILE A 255 -6.05 20.96 27.27
C ILE A 255 -7.00 19.75 27.13
N LYS A 256 -6.77 18.67 27.88
CA LYS A 256 -7.66 17.49 27.92
C LYS A 256 -9.10 17.87 28.25
N GLN A 257 -9.31 18.76 29.22
CA GLN A 257 -10.64 19.30 29.54
C GLN A 257 -11.25 20.07 28.36
N GLN A 258 -10.47 20.94 27.70
CA GLN A 258 -10.96 21.75 26.57
C GLN A 258 -11.33 20.93 25.33
N ILE A 259 -10.67 19.79 25.11
CA ILE A 259 -10.97 18.87 24.00
C ILE A 259 -11.94 17.75 24.42
N ASN A 260 -12.50 17.82 25.63
CA ASN A 260 -13.40 16.81 26.19
C ASN A 260 -12.82 15.38 26.10
N TYR A 261 -11.56 15.22 26.54
CA TYR A 261 -10.90 13.91 26.55
C TYR A 261 -11.53 13.00 27.63
N ASN A 262 -12.21 11.94 27.17
CA ASN A 262 -12.72 10.86 28.01
C ASN A 262 -11.92 9.59 27.73
N GLU A 263 -11.17 9.08 28.71
CA GLU A 263 -10.31 7.91 28.58
C GLU A 263 -11.05 6.65 28.07
N ASN A 264 -12.34 6.53 28.37
CA ASN A 264 -13.14 5.36 28.03
C ASN A 264 -13.96 5.52 26.73
N ASN A 265 -14.12 6.76 26.23
CA ASN A 265 -14.93 7.02 25.04
C ASN A 265 -14.20 7.92 24.03
N PRO A 266 -13.56 7.36 22.99
CA PRO A 266 -12.85 8.15 21.99
C PRO A 266 -13.77 9.03 21.13
N ASN A 267 -15.09 8.75 21.08
CA ASN A 267 -16.01 9.51 20.22
C ASN A 267 -16.36 10.90 20.80
N GLU A 268 -16.20 11.08 22.11
CA GLU A 268 -16.43 12.34 22.83
C GLU A 268 -15.35 13.40 22.58
N LEU A 269 -14.20 13.00 22.05
CA LEU A 269 -13.09 13.89 21.75
C LEU A 269 -13.52 14.97 20.75
N ILE A 270 -13.25 16.23 21.08
CA ILE A 270 -13.51 17.39 20.23
C ILE A 270 -12.25 17.71 19.44
N LEU A 271 -12.36 17.69 18.10
CA LEU A 271 -11.28 18.08 17.20
C LEU A 271 -11.31 19.59 16.98
N ASN A 272 -10.53 20.33 17.78
CA ASN A 272 -10.44 21.79 17.69
C ASN A 272 -9.06 22.22 17.17
N TYR A 273 -9.01 22.76 15.96
CA TYR A 273 -7.76 23.18 15.29
C TYR A 273 -7.01 24.29 16.05
N LYS A 274 -7.71 25.13 16.83
CA LYS A 274 -7.08 26.17 17.66
C LYS A 274 -6.28 25.59 18.84
N ILE A 275 -6.58 24.35 19.23
CA ILE A 275 -5.93 23.65 20.34
C ILE A 275 -4.97 22.59 19.79
N LEU A 276 -5.46 21.75 18.89
CA LEU A 276 -4.75 20.65 18.25
C LEU A 276 -4.12 21.14 16.94
N SER A 277 -3.00 21.85 17.02
CA SER A 277 -2.34 22.49 15.88
C SER A 277 -1.95 21.52 14.77
N ILE A 278 -1.80 20.22 15.08
CA ILE A 278 -1.57 19.19 14.06
C ILE A 278 -2.66 19.19 12.98
N LEU A 279 -3.90 19.58 13.31
CA LEU A 279 -4.99 19.66 12.34
C LEU A 279 -4.73 20.68 11.22
N ASP A 280 -4.00 21.76 11.50
CA ASP A 280 -3.60 22.74 10.48
C ASP A 280 -2.53 22.14 9.55
N GLU A 281 -1.55 21.40 10.11
CA GLU A 281 -0.56 20.63 9.33
C GLU A 281 -1.26 19.62 8.40
N LEU A 282 -2.24 18.88 8.92
CA LEU A 282 -3.00 17.90 8.12
C LEU A 282 -3.78 18.56 6.99
N LYS A 283 -4.37 19.74 7.22
CA LYS A 283 -5.11 20.47 6.19
C LYS A 283 -4.19 20.91 5.06
N ILE A 284 -3.00 21.43 5.38
CA ILE A 284 -2.00 21.83 4.39
C ILE A 284 -1.58 20.59 3.57
N LEU A 285 -1.19 19.51 4.24
CA LEU A 285 -0.75 18.27 3.60
C LEU A 285 -1.84 17.59 2.78
N TYR A 286 -3.10 17.66 3.22
CA TYR A 286 -4.22 17.11 2.45
C TYR A 286 -4.37 17.81 1.10
N HIS A 287 -4.04 19.10 1.01
CA HIS A 287 -4.09 19.90 -0.21
C HIS A 287 -2.76 19.98 -0.96
N ASP A 288 -1.76 19.18 -0.56
CA ASP A 288 -0.48 19.11 -1.27
C ASP A 288 -0.68 18.68 -2.74
N ASP A 289 0.10 19.27 -3.65
CA ASP A 289 -0.03 19.03 -5.08
C ASP A 289 0.24 17.56 -5.45
N ILE A 290 1.11 16.87 -4.70
CA ILE A 290 1.39 15.44 -4.90
C ILE A 290 0.18 14.60 -4.51
N HIS A 291 -0.46 14.92 -3.37
CA HIS A 291 -1.68 14.25 -2.95
C HIS A 291 -2.84 14.48 -3.94
N LYS A 292 -2.96 15.71 -4.44
CA LYS A 292 -3.93 16.10 -5.47
C LYS A 292 -3.67 15.39 -6.80
N GLN A 293 -2.42 15.28 -7.25
CA GLN A 293 -2.03 14.53 -8.45
C GLN A 293 -2.49 13.08 -8.36
N MET A 294 -2.33 12.45 -7.19
CA MET A 294 -2.80 11.09 -6.95
C MET A 294 -4.33 10.96 -6.89
N GLY A 295 -5.07 12.08 -6.84
CA GLY A 295 -6.52 12.10 -6.73
C GLY A 295 -7.05 12.00 -5.30
N TYR A 296 -6.29 12.51 -4.32
CA TYR A 296 -6.61 12.47 -2.90
C TYR A 296 -6.87 11.07 -2.31
N PRO A 297 -6.00 10.07 -2.53
CA PRO A 297 -6.24 8.71 -2.06
C PRO A 297 -6.13 8.54 -0.54
N LEU A 298 -5.47 9.48 0.17
CA LEU A 298 -5.32 9.43 1.62
C LEU A 298 -6.40 10.24 2.34
N GLN A 299 -6.95 9.64 3.38
CA GLN A 299 -7.81 10.32 4.34
C GLN A 299 -6.97 11.06 5.38
N LEU A 300 -7.56 12.02 6.11
CA LEU A 300 -6.83 12.81 7.11
C LEU A 300 -6.12 11.96 8.18
N HIS A 301 -6.70 10.83 8.59
CA HIS A 301 -6.09 9.92 9.56
C HIS A 301 -4.93 9.12 8.97
N HIS A 302 -4.90 8.85 7.67
CA HIS A 302 -3.75 8.25 7.00
C HIS A 302 -2.57 9.23 6.98
N ILE A 303 -2.81 10.47 6.54
CA ILE A 303 -1.80 11.53 6.54
C ILE A 303 -1.27 11.76 7.97
N CYS A 304 -2.17 11.78 8.95
CA CYS A 304 -1.78 11.94 10.35
C CYS A 304 -0.93 10.79 10.88
N ALA A 305 -1.24 9.54 10.53
CA ALA A 305 -0.46 8.39 10.96
C ALA A 305 0.98 8.49 10.43
N ILE A 306 1.15 8.87 9.16
CA ILE A 306 2.48 9.12 8.56
C ILE A 306 3.17 10.29 9.29
N LEU A 307 2.48 11.41 9.51
CA LEU A 307 3.06 12.58 10.18
C LEU A 307 3.51 12.27 11.63
N LEU A 308 2.71 11.50 12.38
CA LEU A 308 3.04 11.05 13.73
C LEU A 308 4.27 10.12 13.74
N TYR A 309 4.41 9.27 12.72
CA TYR A 309 5.54 8.37 12.57
C TYR A 309 6.82 9.11 12.16
N CYS A 310 6.78 9.89 11.08
CA CYS A 310 7.96 10.54 10.52
C CYS A 310 8.45 11.73 11.36
N GLY A 311 7.51 12.52 11.91
CA GLY A 311 7.82 13.86 12.39
C GLY A 311 7.68 14.10 13.88
N LYS A 312 7.18 13.13 14.65
CA LYS A 312 6.80 13.36 16.05
C LYS A 312 7.48 12.37 17.01
N PRO A 313 7.82 12.80 18.25
CA PRO A 313 8.55 11.97 19.22
C PRO A 313 7.91 10.63 19.61
N CYS A 314 6.59 10.47 19.40
CA CYS A 314 5.87 9.25 19.78
C CYS A 314 6.32 8.05 18.95
N ASN A 315 6.90 8.28 17.77
CA ASN A 315 7.43 7.21 16.94
C ASN A 315 8.46 6.34 17.66
N ALA A 316 9.30 6.91 18.53
CA ALA A 316 10.31 6.13 19.24
C ALA A 316 9.68 5.05 20.12
N GLU A 317 8.68 5.41 20.94
CA GLU A 317 7.95 4.46 21.80
C GLU A 317 7.02 3.56 20.98
N PHE A 318 6.37 4.08 19.95
CA PHE A 318 5.56 3.28 19.03
C PHE A 318 6.39 2.16 18.40
N SER A 319 7.54 2.50 17.81
CA SER A 319 8.46 1.53 17.21
C SER A 319 9.00 0.56 18.25
N TYR A 320 9.38 1.04 19.44
CA TYR A 320 9.82 0.20 20.55
C TYR A 320 8.76 -0.82 20.95
N ASP A 321 7.52 -0.39 21.16
CA ASP A 321 6.40 -1.25 21.51
C ASP A 321 6.11 -2.28 20.41
N GLN A 322 6.19 -1.91 19.13
CA GLN A 322 6.00 -2.86 18.02
C GLN A 322 7.02 -4.00 18.07
N ILE A 323 8.31 -3.71 18.20
CA ILE A 323 9.37 -4.74 18.28
C ILE A 323 9.18 -5.67 19.47
N GLN A 324 8.63 -5.15 20.57
CA GLN A 324 8.29 -5.92 21.75
C GLN A 324 6.96 -6.69 21.61
N PHE A 325 6.40 -6.76 20.40
CA PHE A 325 5.11 -7.40 20.09
C PHE A 325 3.91 -6.75 20.83
N ARG A 326 4.03 -5.48 21.27
CA ARG A 326 3.02 -4.70 22.02
C ARG A 326 2.19 -3.79 21.11
N HIS A 327 1.89 -4.24 19.90
CA HIS A 327 1.08 -3.50 18.92
C HIS A 327 -0.31 -3.12 19.45
N ASN A 328 -0.84 -3.89 20.39
CA ASN A 328 -2.13 -3.68 21.03
C ASN A 328 -2.25 -2.37 21.83
N LYS A 329 -1.12 -1.68 22.10
CA LYS A 329 -1.06 -0.32 22.67
C LYS A 329 -1.31 0.78 21.63
N TRP A 330 -1.07 0.47 20.35
CA TRP A 330 -1.14 1.40 19.23
C TRP A 330 -2.02 0.89 18.08
N PRO A 331 -3.22 0.31 18.35
CA PRO A 331 -4.02 -0.32 17.31
C PRO A 331 -4.42 0.61 16.17
N TYR A 332 -4.69 1.89 16.44
CA TYR A 332 -5.11 2.86 15.43
C TYR A 332 -3.92 3.41 14.64
N LEU A 333 -2.84 3.81 15.31
CA LEU A 333 -1.63 4.31 14.64
C LEU A 333 -1.02 3.23 13.73
N ASP A 334 -0.87 2.00 14.23
CA ASP A 334 -0.32 0.89 13.45
C ASP A 334 -1.18 0.60 12.19
N HIS A 335 -2.49 0.49 12.38
CA HIS A 335 -3.41 0.18 11.29
C HIS A 335 -3.47 1.27 10.22
N TYR A 336 -3.62 2.54 10.63
CA TYR A 336 -3.73 3.63 9.67
C TYR A 336 -2.41 3.91 8.97
N LEU A 337 -1.27 3.69 9.63
CA LEU A 337 0.04 3.76 8.99
C LEU A 337 0.21 2.66 7.94
N GLN A 338 -0.13 1.40 8.29
CA GLN A 338 -0.08 0.28 7.36
C GLN A 338 -0.99 0.50 6.14
N GLN A 339 -2.21 1.03 6.35
CA GLN A 339 -3.11 1.39 5.26
C GLN A 339 -2.54 2.51 4.40
N ALA A 340 -2.03 3.58 5.00
CA ALA A 340 -1.47 4.70 4.28
C ALA A 340 -0.30 4.26 3.37
N ILE A 341 0.63 3.46 3.89
CA ILE A 341 1.74 2.89 3.11
C ILE A 341 1.22 1.99 2.00
N SER A 342 0.23 1.14 2.28
CA SER A 342 -0.36 0.24 1.27
C SER A 342 -1.06 0.98 0.14
N ILE A 343 -1.73 2.10 0.46
CA ILE A 343 -2.37 2.98 -0.54
C ILE A 343 -1.28 3.64 -1.38
N LEU A 344 -0.32 4.34 -0.77
CA LEU A 344 0.73 5.06 -1.49
C LEU A 344 1.61 4.13 -2.33
N HIS A 345 1.88 2.92 -1.85
CA HIS A 345 2.58 1.88 -2.60
C HIS A 345 1.93 1.55 -3.95
N LYS A 346 0.58 1.63 -4.03
CA LYS A 346 -0.14 1.44 -5.29
C LYS A 346 -0.05 2.68 -6.19
N HIS A 347 0.14 3.87 -5.63
CA HIS A 347 0.22 5.13 -6.37
C HIS A 347 1.63 5.49 -6.85
N GLU A 348 2.69 4.88 -6.29
CA GLU A 348 4.07 5.11 -6.72
C GLU A 348 4.46 4.18 -7.89
N ARG A 349 5.20 4.70 -8.89
CA ARG A 349 5.75 3.95 -10.05
C ARG A 349 6.98 3.11 -9.70
N ARG A 350 6.87 2.33 -8.62
CA ARG A 350 7.96 1.50 -8.07
C ARG A 350 8.56 0.52 -9.08
N GLU A 351 7.79 0.07 -10.06
CA GLU A 351 8.23 -0.80 -11.16
C GLU A 351 9.35 -0.19 -12.01
N GLU A 352 9.44 1.15 -12.04
CA GLU A 352 10.47 1.96 -12.71
C GLU A 352 11.68 2.24 -11.80
N SER A 353 11.58 1.94 -10.49
CA SER A 353 12.63 2.28 -9.52
C SER A 353 13.83 1.35 -9.61
N GLY A 354 15.02 1.95 -9.79
CA GLY A 354 16.31 1.30 -9.59
C GLY A 354 17.01 1.69 -8.29
N ILE A 355 16.32 2.38 -7.37
CA ILE A 355 16.92 3.06 -6.22
C ILE A 355 17.27 2.05 -5.12
N GLU A 356 18.51 2.14 -4.63
CA GLU A 356 18.96 1.51 -3.38
C GLU A 356 18.59 2.39 -2.19
N LEU A 357 18.20 1.77 -1.08
CA LEU A 357 17.81 2.49 0.13
C LEU A 357 18.65 2.06 1.32
N TYR A 358 18.75 2.95 2.30
CA TYR A 358 19.61 2.78 3.46
C TYR A 358 18.86 3.13 4.74
N SER A 359 19.11 2.39 5.82
CA SER A 359 18.61 2.71 7.16
C SER A 359 19.71 2.50 8.21
N GLY A 360 19.94 3.51 9.04
CA GLY A 360 20.94 3.48 10.11
C GLY A 360 20.35 3.00 11.43
N LEU A 361 20.99 2.00 12.04
CA LEU A 361 20.60 1.44 13.33
C LEU A 361 21.72 1.66 14.35
N LYS A 362 21.50 2.61 15.27
CA LYS A 362 22.47 2.95 16.30
C LYS A 362 22.67 1.84 17.34
N GLY A 363 23.93 1.47 17.59
CA GLY A 363 24.29 0.49 18.62
C GLY A 363 23.89 -0.96 18.31
N VAL A 364 23.45 -1.23 17.08
CA VAL A 364 23.00 -2.56 16.66
C VAL A 364 24.13 -3.27 15.93
N ARG A 365 24.46 -4.49 16.35
CA ARG A 365 25.38 -5.38 15.63
C ARG A 365 24.83 -6.79 15.66
N LEU A 366 24.78 -7.47 14.52
CA LEU A 366 24.24 -8.82 14.41
C LEU A 366 25.39 -9.82 14.56
N GLU A 367 25.38 -10.59 15.64
CA GLU A 367 26.43 -11.58 15.95
C GLU A 367 26.40 -12.80 15.01
N SER A 368 25.22 -13.19 14.54
CA SER A 368 25.03 -14.42 13.74
C SER A 368 24.02 -14.20 12.62
N ILE A 369 24.47 -13.67 11.48
CA ILE A 369 23.59 -13.49 10.30
C ILE A 369 23.18 -14.82 9.68
N LYS A 370 23.90 -15.90 9.98
CA LYS A 370 23.53 -17.27 9.60
C LYS A 370 22.17 -17.70 10.18
N GLU A 371 21.68 -17.02 11.21
CA GLU A 371 20.35 -17.26 11.79
C GLU A 371 19.23 -16.51 11.05
N ILE A 372 19.56 -15.53 10.20
CA ILE A 372 18.61 -14.74 9.42
C ILE A 372 18.34 -15.44 8.08
N LYS A 373 17.51 -16.49 8.10
CA LYS A 373 17.21 -17.32 6.90
C LYS A 373 16.30 -16.62 5.90
N SER A 374 15.22 -16.04 6.40
CA SER A 374 14.23 -15.23 5.69
C SER A 374 13.40 -14.52 6.75
N GLY A 375 13.25 -13.21 6.66
CA GLY A 375 12.65 -12.40 7.71
C GLY A 375 11.41 -11.65 7.27
N PHE A 376 10.70 -11.16 8.28
CA PHE A 376 9.54 -10.29 8.17
C PHE A 376 9.81 -9.02 8.99
N PHE A 377 9.19 -7.91 8.62
CA PHE A 377 9.29 -6.68 9.41
C PHE A 377 8.26 -6.71 10.54
N ILE A 378 8.72 -6.63 11.79
CA ILE A 378 7.84 -6.49 12.96
C ILE A 378 7.27 -5.08 13.08
N SER A 379 8.10 -4.08 12.83
CA SER A 379 7.74 -2.67 12.86
C SER A 379 7.80 -2.08 11.45
N HIS A 380 7.23 -0.88 11.30
CA HIS A 380 7.50 -0.07 10.12
C HIS A 380 8.97 0.37 10.13
N LEU A 381 9.56 0.58 8.95
CA LEU A 381 10.95 1.03 8.82
C LEU A 381 11.05 2.28 7.97
N SER A 382 11.87 3.21 8.43
CA SER A 382 12.23 4.42 7.71
C SER A 382 13.58 4.24 7.03
N THR A 383 13.66 4.66 5.77
CA THR A 383 14.82 4.52 4.89
C THR A 383 15.04 5.78 4.07
N SER A 384 16.24 5.96 3.55
CA SER A 384 16.63 7.08 2.69
C SER A 384 17.37 6.56 1.45
N ASP A 385 17.26 7.26 0.32
CA ASP A 385 18.13 7.06 -0.85
C ASP A 385 19.52 7.69 -0.67
N ASP A 386 19.76 8.40 0.43
CA ASP A 386 21.05 8.97 0.82
C ASP A 386 21.71 8.15 1.95
N ILE A 387 22.82 7.47 1.63
CA ILE A 387 23.59 6.70 2.60
C ILE A 387 24.14 7.57 3.75
N GLN A 388 24.36 8.87 3.53
CA GLN A 388 24.85 9.77 4.59
C GLN A 388 23.80 9.96 5.68
N VAL A 389 22.51 10.01 5.31
CA VAL A 389 21.39 10.04 6.25
C VAL A 389 21.41 8.77 7.10
N ALA A 390 21.57 7.59 6.48
CA ALA A 390 21.69 6.34 7.23
C ALA A 390 22.94 6.31 8.14
N GLN A 391 24.08 6.83 7.68
CA GLN A 391 25.29 6.93 8.49
C GLN A 391 25.10 7.83 9.72
N MET A 392 24.38 8.95 9.58
CA MET A 392 24.00 9.84 10.68
C MET A 392 23.15 9.11 11.73
N TYR A 393 22.13 8.36 11.29
CA TYR A 393 21.26 7.61 12.20
C TYR A 393 21.94 6.40 12.85
N ARG A 394 22.93 5.80 12.18
CA ARG A 394 23.77 4.74 12.75
C ARG A 394 24.73 5.27 13.83
N GLY A 395 25.14 6.54 13.77
CA GLY A 395 26.07 7.13 14.73
C GLY A 395 27.50 6.58 14.61
N ASP A 396 28.25 6.52 15.71
CA ASP A 396 29.65 6.06 15.69
C ASP A 396 29.79 4.54 15.57
N GLN A 397 28.82 3.79 16.09
CA GLN A 397 28.79 2.34 16.07
C GLN A 397 27.37 1.84 15.78
N GLY A 398 27.26 0.79 14.95
CA GLY A 398 25.99 0.14 14.70
C GLY A 398 25.91 -0.57 13.36
N CYS A 399 24.70 -0.63 12.82
CA CYS A 399 24.40 -1.34 11.59
C CYS A 399 23.80 -0.40 10.55
N ILE A 400 24.14 -0.60 9.28
CA ILE A 400 23.44 0.01 8.15
C ILE A 400 22.71 -1.11 7.42
N LEU A 401 21.40 -0.97 7.30
CA LEU A 401 20.59 -1.80 6.42
C LEU A 401 20.64 -1.21 5.02
N HIS A 402 21.11 -1.99 4.06
CA HIS A 402 21.10 -1.67 2.64
C HIS A 402 19.98 -2.48 1.97
N PHE A 403 18.99 -1.81 1.39
CA PHE A 403 17.85 -2.43 0.74
C PHE A 403 18.07 -2.45 -0.77
N HIS A 404 18.20 -3.66 -1.32
CA HIS A 404 18.26 -3.86 -2.75
C HIS A 404 16.96 -3.38 -3.44
N PRO A 405 17.01 -2.83 -4.66
CA PRO A 405 15.82 -2.29 -5.34
C PRO A 405 14.66 -3.30 -5.49
N SER A 406 14.96 -4.61 -5.51
CA SER A 406 13.95 -5.68 -5.49
C SER A 406 12.93 -5.54 -4.34
N MET A 407 13.35 -4.95 -3.21
CA MET A 407 12.51 -4.75 -2.03
C MET A 407 11.34 -3.80 -2.32
N ARG A 408 11.60 -2.65 -2.97
CA ARG A 408 10.54 -1.69 -3.36
C ARG A 408 9.63 -2.24 -4.47
N ARG A 409 10.22 -3.01 -5.38
CA ARG A 409 9.51 -3.59 -6.53
C ARG A 409 8.62 -4.77 -6.15
N SER A 410 8.84 -5.39 -4.99
CA SER A 410 8.03 -6.53 -4.52
C SER A 410 6.56 -6.20 -4.38
N GLY A 411 5.68 -6.99 -4.99
CA GLY A 411 4.24 -6.94 -4.77
C GLY A 411 3.78 -7.13 -3.33
N GLY A 412 4.58 -7.82 -2.51
CA GLY A 412 4.25 -8.11 -1.11
C GLY A 412 4.81 -7.08 -0.14
N ILE A 413 6.08 -6.70 -0.30
CA ILE A 413 6.77 -5.80 0.62
C ILE A 413 6.32 -4.37 0.33
N LYS A 414 5.40 -3.86 1.15
CA LYS A 414 4.81 -2.54 0.94
C LYS A 414 5.77 -1.45 1.35
N SER A 415 5.98 -0.51 0.44
CA SER A 415 6.81 0.68 0.66
C SER A 415 6.25 1.87 -0.09
N CYS A 416 6.51 3.08 0.40
CA CYS A 416 6.17 4.31 -0.31
C CYS A 416 7.09 5.49 0.04
N ASP A 417 7.28 6.40 -0.90
CA ASP A 417 7.86 7.73 -0.66
C ASP A 417 6.88 8.61 0.12
N VAL A 418 7.32 9.06 1.30
CA VAL A 418 6.56 9.98 2.18
C VAL A 418 7.28 11.31 2.39
N SER A 419 8.33 11.61 1.62
CA SER A 419 9.11 12.85 1.72
C SER A 419 8.29 14.13 1.55
N TRP A 420 7.11 14.03 0.93
CA TRP A 420 6.15 15.14 0.80
C TRP A 420 5.26 15.35 2.04
N ILE A 421 5.14 14.35 2.92
CA ILE A 421 4.46 14.44 4.22
C ILE A 421 5.48 14.68 5.34
N SER A 422 6.65 14.04 5.26
CA SER A 422 7.68 14.10 6.28
C SER A 422 8.17 15.55 6.46
N PRO A 423 8.31 16.05 7.70
CA PRO A 423 8.87 17.37 7.93
C PRO A 423 10.35 17.45 7.55
N TYR A 424 11.05 16.32 7.49
CA TYR A 424 12.48 16.24 7.20
C TYR A 424 12.75 16.00 5.70
N LYS A 425 12.40 16.99 4.86
CA LYS A 425 12.47 16.87 3.39
C LYS A 425 13.82 16.42 2.83
N HIS A 426 14.91 16.69 3.53
CA HIS A 426 16.27 16.33 3.15
C HIS A 426 16.60 14.86 3.34
N GLU A 427 15.88 14.17 4.22
CA GLU A 427 16.08 12.74 4.45
C GLU A 427 15.49 11.89 3.32
N ARG A 428 14.64 12.49 2.46
CA ARG A 428 13.93 11.78 1.37
C ARG A 428 13.30 10.48 1.86
N GLU A 429 12.56 10.62 2.95
CA GLU A 429 12.10 9.48 3.72
C GLU A 429 11.17 8.56 2.91
N ILE A 430 11.56 7.29 2.84
CA ILE A 430 10.80 6.19 2.26
C ILE A 430 10.46 5.20 3.37
N LEU A 431 9.17 4.89 3.52
CA LEU A 431 8.71 3.95 4.53
C LEU A 431 8.50 2.57 3.94
N PHE A 432 8.88 1.55 4.70
CA PHE A 432 8.41 0.18 4.55
C PHE A 432 7.38 -0.12 5.62
N ALA A 433 6.26 -0.73 5.23
CA ALA A 433 5.29 -1.21 6.18
C ALA A 433 5.82 -2.45 6.89
N ARG A 434 5.40 -2.66 8.13
CA ARG A 434 5.55 -3.98 8.77
C ARG A 434 4.87 -5.06 7.93
N SER A 435 5.40 -6.28 8.00
CA SER A 435 4.83 -7.43 7.29
C SER A 435 3.41 -7.70 7.76
N PHE A 436 2.53 -8.00 6.80
CA PHE A 436 1.15 -8.36 7.06
C PHE A 436 1.02 -9.87 7.07
N ALA A 437 0.72 -10.49 8.23
CA ALA A 437 0.63 -11.94 8.46
C ALA A 437 -0.74 -12.55 8.10
N GLY A 438 -1.54 -11.85 7.28
CA GLY A 438 -2.97 -12.07 7.06
C GLY A 438 -3.47 -13.51 6.92
N TYR A 439 -4.75 -13.68 7.24
CA TYR A 439 -5.44 -14.93 7.58
C TYR A 439 -5.40 -16.11 6.59
N ILE A 440 -4.95 -15.93 5.35
CA ILE A 440 -5.43 -16.79 4.24
C ILE A 440 -4.30 -17.34 3.35
N LEU A 441 -3.06 -16.90 3.52
CA LEU A 441 -1.96 -17.43 2.72
C LEU A 441 -1.35 -18.67 3.39
N ASP A 442 -1.33 -19.79 2.66
CA ASP A 442 -0.34 -20.87 2.81
C ASP A 442 1.03 -20.25 3.03
N GLU A 443 1.71 -20.79 4.01
CA GLU A 443 2.96 -20.28 4.56
C GLU A 443 4.03 -20.12 3.48
N LYS A 444 4.03 -21.01 2.49
CA LYS A 444 4.95 -20.97 1.35
C LYS A 444 4.84 -19.67 0.56
N VAL A 445 3.64 -19.32 0.13
CA VAL A 445 3.40 -18.14 -0.72
C VAL A 445 3.54 -16.86 0.09
N HIS A 446 3.18 -16.91 1.37
CA HIS A 446 3.45 -15.82 2.30
C HIS A 446 4.94 -15.48 2.33
N LYS A 447 5.79 -16.50 2.50
CA LYS A 447 7.26 -16.35 2.44
C LYS A 447 7.71 -15.81 1.08
N GLU A 448 7.24 -16.40 -0.02
CA GLU A 448 7.66 -15.95 -1.36
C GLU A 448 7.34 -14.49 -1.69
N LEU A 449 6.28 -13.92 -1.10
CA LEU A 449 5.89 -12.53 -1.35
C LEU A 449 6.51 -11.52 -0.39
N LEU A 450 6.40 -11.83 0.90
CA LEU A 450 6.54 -10.85 1.97
C LEU A 450 7.88 -10.97 2.65
N ALA A 451 8.57 -12.10 2.48
CA ALA A 451 9.86 -12.29 3.10
C ALA A 451 10.97 -11.59 2.31
N TRP A 452 11.96 -11.18 3.08
CA TRP A 452 13.25 -10.72 2.60
C TRP A 452 14.34 -11.64 3.15
N ASN A 453 15.49 -11.67 2.50
CA ASN A 453 16.68 -12.34 2.99
C ASN A 453 17.71 -11.28 3.38
N ALA A 454 18.65 -11.65 4.26
CA ALA A 454 19.74 -10.77 4.68
C ALA A 454 21.10 -11.44 4.46
N LYS A 455 22.10 -10.64 4.12
CA LYS A 455 23.51 -11.07 4.08
C LYS A 455 24.43 -9.95 4.55
N VAL A 456 25.57 -10.30 5.16
CA VAL A 456 26.65 -9.33 5.40
C VAL A 456 27.16 -8.89 4.04
N GLU A 457 27.13 -7.59 3.78
CA GLU A 457 27.77 -7.00 2.61
C GLU A 457 29.19 -6.54 2.94
N SER A 458 29.37 -5.89 4.09
CA SER A 458 30.67 -5.52 4.64
C SER A 458 30.60 -5.40 6.16
N GLU A 459 31.74 -5.57 6.83
CA GLU A 459 31.83 -5.45 8.28
C GLU A 459 33.23 -4.97 8.67
N ASP A 460 33.28 -3.96 9.54
CA ASP A 460 34.50 -3.48 10.20
C ASP A 460 34.31 -3.41 11.72
N GLU A 461 35.29 -2.86 12.43
CA GLU A 461 35.26 -2.72 13.90
C GLU A 461 34.02 -1.95 14.40
N TYR A 462 33.53 -0.98 13.63
CA TYR A 462 32.51 -0.02 14.06
C TYR A 462 31.15 -0.23 13.41
N THR A 463 31.12 -0.72 12.17
CA THR A 463 29.92 -0.79 11.34
C THR A 463 29.76 -2.15 10.70
N GLN A 464 28.51 -2.62 10.68
CA GLN A 464 28.09 -3.78 9.89
C GLN A 464 27.09 -3.31 8.82
N MET A 465 27.32 -3.66 7.57
CA MET A 465 26.39 -3.38 6.48
C MET A 465 25.67 -4.66 6.07
N ILE A 466 24.34 -4.62 6.13
CA ILE A 466 23.47 -5.78 5.90
C ILE A 466 22.63 -5.51 4.65
N LEU A 467 22.86 -6.30 3.62
CA LEU A 467 22.09 -6.24 2.39
C LEU A 467 20.80 -7.06 2.54
N LEU A 468 19.66 -6.39 2.38
CA LEU A 468 18.32 -6.94 2.35
C LEU A 468 17.83 -7.08 0.92
N THR A 469 17.44 -8.30 0.55
CA THR A 469 16.93 -8.65 -0.78
C THR A 469 15.54 -9.25 -0.65
N TRP A 470 14.70 -9.07 -1.67
CA TRP A 470 13.41 -9.76 -1.70
C TRP A 470 13.69 -11.26 -1.86
N THR A 471 13.05 -12.14 -1.07
CA THR A 471 13.32 -13.59 -1.15
C THR A 471 13.19 -14.15 -2.58
N ARG A 472 12.27 -13.61 -3.37
CA ARG A 472 12.10 -13.99 -4.78
C ARG A 472 13.25 -13.59 -5.69
N TYR A 473 13.97 -12.52 -5.36
CA TYR A 473 15.19 -12.16 -6.10
C TYR A 473 16.25 -13.26 -5.91
N ASP A 474 16.50 -13.69 -4.68
CA ASP A 474 17.53 -14.69 -4.41
C ASP A 474 17.16 -16.08 -4.93
N GLU A 475 15.87 -16.44 -4.90
CA GLU A 475 15.36 -17.70 -5.46
C GLU A 475 15.74 -17.85 -6.95
N TYR A 476 15.62 -16.77 -7.73
CA TYR A 476 15.77 -16.83 -9.18
C TYR A 476 17.09 -16.26 -9.72
N VAL A 477 17.89 -15.55 -8.92
CA VAL A 477 19.09 -14.85 -9.43
C VAL A 477 20.09 -15.80 -10.09
N GLN A 478 20.35 -16.97 -9.51
CA GLN A 478 21.35 -17.90 -10.05
C GLN A 478 20.90 -18.55 -11.37
N GLN A 479 19.66 -19.05 -11.43
CA GLN A 479 19.11 -19.64 -12.66
C GLN A 479 18.99 -18.57 -13.77
N THR A 480 18.59 -17.35 -13.40
CA THR A 480 18.53 -16.21 -14.31
C THR A 480 19.91 -15.88 -14.88
N MET A 481 20.95 -15.84 -14.04
CA MET A 481 22.33 -15.61 -14.47
C MET A 481 22.86 -16.74 -15.36
N GLN A 482 22.54 -18.00 -15.05
CA GLN A 482 22.93 -19.16 -15.86
C GLN A 482 22.34 -19.09 -17.27
N ILE A 483 21.02 -18.90 -17.37
CA ILE A 483 20.34 -18.75 -18.66
C ILE A 483 20.89 -17.54 -19.39
N SER A 484 21.03 -16.39 -18.71
CA SER A 484 21.56 -15.18 -19.34
C SER A 484 22.97 -15.37 -19.91
N ALA A 485 23.84 -16.12 -19.22
CA ALA A 485 25.19 -16.44 -19.70
C ALA A 485 25.15 -17.27 -21.00
N MET A 486 24.21 -18.22 -21.15
CA MET A 486 24.02 -18.98 -22.39
C MET A 486 23.62 -18.09 -23.57
N TRP A 487 23.04 -16.93 -23.28
CA TRP A 487 22.63 -15.90 -24.25
C TRP A 487 23.60 -14.71 -24.31
N ASN A 488 24.85 -14.84 -23.81
CA ASN A 488 25.84 -13.76 -23.76
C ASN A 488 25.30 -12.47 -23.11
N TYR A 489 24.44 -12.58 -22.10
CA TYR A 489 23.81 -11.47 -21.38
C TYR A 489 22.98 -10.53 -22.27
N SER A 490 22.51 -11.01 -23.43
CA SER A 490 21.71 -10.22 -24.38
C SER A 490 20.22 -10.15 -24.02
N ILE A 491 19.74 -11.06 -23.18
CA ILE A 491 18.34 -11.17 -22.77
C ILE A 491 18.11 -10.47 -21.42
N ASP A 492 16.99 -9.75 -21.31
CA ASP A 492 16.52 -9.11 -20.09
C ASP A 492 16.32 -10.14 -18.96
N PHE A 493 16.83 -9.85 -17.76
CA PHE A 493 16.74 -10.76 -16.61
C PHE A 493 15.30 -10.94 -16.12
N ASN A 494 14.47 -9.90 -16.20
CA ASN A 494 13.05 -10.03 -15.88
C ASN A 494 12.32 -10.88 -16.90
N LEU A 495 12.74 -10.85 -18.18
CA LEU A 495 12.17 -11.75 -19.20
C LEU A 495 12.48 -13.20 -18.86
N ILE A 496 13.75 -13.52 -18.57
CA ILE A 496 14.14 -14.86 -18.14
C ILE A 496 13.33 -15.30 -16.91
N TYR A 497 13.23 -14.44 -15.90
CA TYR A 497 12.46 -14.72 -14.70
C TYR A 497 10.98 -14.97 -14.96
N VAL A 498 10.33 -14.12 -15.79
CA VAL A 498 8.92 -14.29 -16.13
C VAL A 498 8.70 -15.60 -16.87
N SER A 499 9.54 -15.90 -17.87
CA SER A 499 9.48 -17.16 -18.63
C SER A 499 9.71 -18.39 -17.74
N LEU A 500 10.70 -18.32 -16.84
CA LEU A 500 11.07 -19.41 -15.94
C LEU A 500 9.97 -19.67 -14.90
N LYS A 501 9.53 -18.64 -14.20
CA LYS A 501 8.57 -18.75 -13.11
C LYS A 501 7.15 -19.06 -13.59
N TYR A 502 6.64 -18.30 -14.56
CA TYR A 502 5.20 -18.33 -14.89
C TYR A 502 4.85 -19.25 -16.06
N TYR A 503 5.81 -19.53 -16.95
CA TYR A 503 5.52 -20.25 -18.20
C TYR A 503 6.28 -21.57 -18.34
N SER A 504 7.28 -21.81 -17.49
CA SER A 504 8.11 -23.01 -17.55
C SER A 504 8.15 -23.81 -16.25
N GLU A 505 7.42 -23.39 -15.20
CA GLU A 505 7.36 -24.07 -13.90
C GLU A 505 8.76 -24.31 -13.27
N GLY A 506 9.71 -23.41 -13.54
CA GLY A 506 11.11 -23.54 -13.08
C GLY A 506 12.01 -24.42 -13.95
N ASP A 507 11.51 -24.98 -15.05
CA ASP A 507 12.30 -25.78 -15.99
C ASP A 507 13.17 -24.89 -16.91
N ILE A 508 14.49 -25.03 -16.77
CA ILE A 508 15.49 -24.25 -17.52
C ILE A 508 15.44 -24.55 -19.03
N TYR A 509 15.25 -25.79 -19.44
CA TYR A 509 15.24 -26.17 -20.86
C TYR A 509 13.98 -25.66 -21.57
N ARG A 510 12.81 -25.81 -20.93
CA ARG A 510 11.56 -25.20 -21.41
C ARG A 510 11.70 -23.69 -21.54
N THR A 511 12.33 -23.05 -20.55
CA THR A 511 12.59 -21.60 -20.58
C THR A 511 13.46 -21.21 -21.77
N ILE A 512 14.57 -21.91 -22.01
CA ILE A 512 15.48 -21.63 -23.13
C ILE A 512 14.76 -21.79 -24.47
N ASN A 513 13.99 -22.86 -24.64
CA ASN A 513 13.21 -23.09 -25.86
C ASN A 513 12.18 -21.98 -26.09
N LEU A 514 11.46 -21.58 -25.04
CA LEU A 514 10.48 -20.50 -25.11
C LEU A 514 11.12 -19.15 -25.46
N LEU A 515 12.30 -18.85 -24.90
CA LEU A 515 13.05 -17.63 -25.22
C LEU A 515 13.58 -17.65 -26.66
N PHE A 516 13.98 -18.82 -27.17
CA PHE A 516 14.39 -18.98 -28.56
C PHE A 516 13.25 -18.73 -29.53
N GLU A 517 12.08 -19.33 -29.29
CA GLU A 517 10.87 -19.08 -30.08
C GLU A 517 10.46 -17.61 -30.05
N PHE A 518 10.58 -16.96 -28.89
CA PHE A 518 10.30 -15.54 -28.74
C PHE A 518 11.26 -14.66 -29.56
N GLU A 519 12.57 -14.87 -29.48
CA GLU A 519 13.54 -14.08 -30.25
C GLU A 519 13.40 -14.32 -31.75
N GLU A 520 13.09 -15.55 -32.20
CA GLU A 520 12.71 -15.80 -33.60
C GLU A 520 11.46 -15.00 -34.01
N TRP A 521 10.41 -15.06 -33.19
CA TRP A 521 9.16 -14.34 -33.45
C TRP A 521 9.39 -12.82 -33.55
N LYS A 522 10.23 -12.27 -32.68
CA LYS A 522 10.58 -10.85 -32.63
C LYS A 522 11.28 -10.36 -33.91
N LEU A 523 11.95 -11.24 -34.64
CA LEU A 523 12.61 -10.94 -35.92
C LEU A 523 11.66 -11.07 -37.13
N LYS A 524 10.56 -11.81 -37.00
CA LYS A 524 9.57 -12.05 -38.06
C LYS A 524 8.49 -10.95 -38.11
N ASP A 525 7.80 -10.86 -39.25
CA ASP A 525 6.51 -10.17 -39.47
C ASP A 525 6.42 -8.72 -38.97
N ASN A 526 7.54 -7.99 -38.97
CA ASN A 526 7.62 -6.62 -38.44
C ASN A 526 7.05 -6.49 -37.01
N ASN A 527 7.13 -7.55 -36.18
CA ASN A 527 6.53 -7.57 -34.84
C ASN A 527 7.05 -6.44 -33.93
N LYS A 528 8.33 -6.08 -34.05
CA LYS A 528 8.89 -4.89 -33.37
C LYS A 528 8.20 -3.59 -33.78
N GLN A 529 7.84 -3.44 -35.05
CA GLN A 529 7.16 -2.25 -35.56
C GLN A 529 5.71 -2.21 -35.05
N ARG A 530 5.00 -3.35 -35.10
CA ARG A 530 3.67 -3.49 -34.51
C ARG A 530 3.66 -3.14 -33.02
N TYR A 531 4.69 -3.54 -32.27
CA TYR A 531 4.82 -3.15 -30.87
C TYR A 531 5.00 -1.64 -30.70
N LYS A 532 5.85 -1.00 -31.51
CA LYS A 532 6.06 0.47 -31.47
C LYS A 532 4.77 1.26 -31.65
N GLU A 533 3.83 0.74 -32.45
CA GLU A 533 2.53 1.38 -32.67
C GLU A 533 1.63 1.37 -31.42
N ILE A 534 1.79 0.39 -30.52
CA ILE A 534 0.95 0.21 -29.33
C ILE A 534 1.67 0.42 -28.00
N ILE A 535 2.94 0.83 -28.02
CA ILE A 535 3.79 1.05 -26.84
C ILE A 535 3.12 1.94 -25.78
N ASN A 536 2.46 3.02 -26.23
CA ASN A 536 1.80 3.97 -25.36
C ASN A 536 0.60 3.37 -24.61
N ILE A 537 -0.02 2.30 -25.14
CA ILE A 537 -1.10 1.59 -24.45
C ILE A 537 -0.54 0.81 -23.27
N PHE A 538 0.59 0.12 -23.46
CA PHE A 538 1.30 -0.57 -22.37
C PHE A 538 1.78 0.42 -21.29
N VAL A 539 2.39 1.55 -21.69
CA VAL A 539 2.86 2.57 -20.74
C VAL A 539 1.71 3.16 -19.93
N LYS A 540 0.56 3.46 -20.55
CA LYS A 540 -0.64 3.91 -19.81
C LYS A 540 -1.15 2.88 -18.80
N ARG A 541 -0.81 1.60 -18.99
CA ARG A 541 -1.08 0.50 -18.06
C ARG A 541 0.12 0.18 -17.16
N ARG A 542 1.07 1.12 -17.04
CA ARG A 542 2.28 1.02 -16.20
C ARG A 542 3.21 -0.15 -16.57
N CYS A 543 3.12 -0.61 -17.81
CA CYS A 543 3.96 -1.69 -18.31
C CYS A 543 5.18 -1.08 -19.02
N CYS A 544 6.20 -0.68 -18.26
CA CYS A 544 7.32 0.08 -18.78
C CYS A 544 8.49 -0.79 -19.30
N ASN A 545 8.51 -2.10 -19.01
CA ASN A 545 9.50 -3.01 -19.60
C ASN A 545 9.07 -3.47 -21.01
N HIS A 546 9.68 -2.86 -22.03
CA HIS A 546 9.36 -3.13 -23.44
C HIS A 546 9.58 -4.59 -23.87
N THR A 547 10.62 -5.23 -23.35
CA THR A 547 10.95 -6.63 -23.67
C THR A 547 9.86 -7.57 -23.15
N ILE A 548 9.41 -7.36 -21.91
CA ILE A 548 8.29 -8.11 -21.31
C ILE A 548 6.98 -7.87 -22.07
N ASN A 549 6.72 -6.64 -22.50
CA ASN A 549 5.50 -6.32 -23.24
C ASN A 549 5.43 -7.08 -24.58
N MET A 550 6.53 -7.08 -25.33
CA MET A 550 6.65 -7.86 -26.56
C MET A 550 6.52 -9.37 -26.29
N PHE A 551 7.07 -9.86 -25.19
CA PHE A 551 6.94 -11.27 -24.80
C PHE A 551 5.48 -11.66 -24.54
N HIS A 552 4.70 -10.82 -23.86
CA HIS A 552 3.28 -11.08 -23.69
C HIS A 552 2.52 -11.00 -25.02
N MET A 553 2.88 -10.10 -25.94
CA MET A 553 2.29 -10.12 -27.29
C MET A 553 2.60 -11.42 -28.03
N PHE A 554 3.80 -11.98 -27.86
CA PHE A 554 4.17 -13.28 -28.44
C PHE A 554 3.31 -14.42 -27.89
N LEU A 555 3.06 -14.44 -26.58
CA LEU A 555 2.22 -15.46 -25.94
C LEU A 555 0.75 -15.35 -26.34
N PHE A 556 0.27 -14.12 -26.55
CA PHE A 556 -1.14 -13.82 -26.85
C PHE A 556 -1.31 -13.19 -28.24
N LYS A 557 -0.65 -13.72 -29.28
CA LYS A 557 -0.49 -13.15 -30.65
C LYS A 557 -1.69 -12.37 -31.21
N ASN A 558 -2.89 -12.90 -31.01
CA ASN A 558 -4.14 -12.39 -31.58
C ASN A 558 -5.00 -11.62 -30.57
N ASP A 559 -4.56 -11.52 -29.32
CA ASP A 559 -5.29 -10.90 -28.22
C ASP A 559 -4.40 -9.90 -27.47
N ILE A 560 -4.34 -8.69 -28.02
CA ILE A 560 -3.56 -7.58 -27.46
C ILE A 560 -4.07 -7.21 -26.07
N GLU A 561 -5.37 -7.33 -25.81
CA GLU A 561 -5.96 -7.01 -24.51
C GLU A 561 -5.45 -7.98 -23.43
N GLN A 562 -5.42 -9.28 -23.72
CA GLN A 562 -4.80 -10.26 -22.84
C GLN A 562 -3.30 -10.01 -22.65
N ALA A 563 -2.57 -9.68 -23.71
CA ALA A 563 -1.14 -9.35 -23.59
C ALA A 563 -0.89 -8.19 -22.60
N ILE A 564 -1.64 -7.09 -22.75
CA ILE A 564 -1.57 -5.92 -21.86
C ILE A 564 -1.95 -6.29 -20.44
N ARG A 565 -3.03 -7.05 -20.27
CA ARG A 565 -3.51 -7.50 -18.96
C ARG A 565 -2.46 -8.31 -18.20
N HIS A 566 -1.88 -9.33 -18.84
CA HIS A 566 -0.86 -10.16 -18.21
C HIS A 566 0.44 -9.39 -17.93
N ALA A 567 0.85 -8.50 -18.83
CA ALA A 567 1.99 -7.61 -18.60
C ALA A 567 1.75 -6.69 -17.39
N THR A 568 0.54 -6.16 -17.22
CA THR A 568 0.16 -5.29 -16.10
C THR A 568 0.23 -6.05 -14.78
N ILE A 569 -0.32 -7.28 -14.74
CA ILE A 569 -0.28 -8.14 -13.54
C ILE A 569 1.17 -8.45 -13.16
N CYS A 570 2.01 -8.83 -14.13
CA CYS A 570 3.42 -9.14 -13.86
C CYS A 570 4.17 -7.90 -13.35
N THR A 571 3.96 -6.75 -13.98
CA THR A 571 4.74 -5.53 -13.70
C THR A 571 4.31 -4.85 -12.39
N VAL A 572 3.03 -4.57 -12.23
CA VAL A 572 2.52 -3.70 -11.15
C VAL A 572 2.19 -4.50 -9.89
N ILE A 573 1.63 -5.70 -10.06
CA ILE A 573 1.06 -6.47 -8.95
C ILE A 573 2.09 -7.44 -8.41
N ASN A 574 2.67 -8.28 -9.26
CA ASN A 574 3.70 -9.22 -8.85
C ASN A 574 5.03 -8.50 -8.56
N GLY A 575 5.36 -7.52 -9.40
CA GLY A 575 6.64 -6.84 -9.34
C GLY A 575 7.76 -7.66 -9.99
N PHE A 576 8.85 -6.97 -10.29
CA PHE A 576 10.02 -7.55 -10.93
C PHE A 576 11.24 -7.50 -10.01
N PRO A 577 11.93 -8.64 -9.81
CA PRO A 577 13.06 -8.69 -8.88
C PRO A 577 14.33 -8.00 -9.42
N PHE A 578 14.51 -7.88 -10.74
CA PHE A 578 15.78 -7.42 -11.33
C PHE A 578 15.67 -6.01 -11.91
N THR A 579 16.54 -5.10 -11.51
CA THR A 579 16.71 -3.80 -12.18
C THR A 579 17.49 -3.98 -13.49
N GLU A 580 17.66 -2.91 -14.28
CA GLU A 580 18.53 -2.98 -15.46
C GLU A 580 19.98 -3.21 -15.03
N ILE A 581 20.39 -4.47 -15.03
CA ILE A 581 21.64 -4.99 -14.49
C ILE A 581 22.89 -4.62 -15.32
N ARG A 582 22.71 -3.96 -16.48
CA ARG A 582 23.79 -3.81 -17.47
C ARG A 582 25.05 -3.15 -16.90
N GLU A 583 24.96 -2.25 -15.94
CA GLU A 583 26.16 -1.53 -15.45
C GLU A 583 26.87 -2.20 -14.27
N THR A 584 26.16 -2.89 -13.38
CA THR A 584 26.73 -3.38 -12.11
C THR A 584 27.47 -4.72 -12.26
N LEU A 585 26.99 -5.62 -13.13
CA LEU A 585 27.66 -6.91 -13.40
C LEU A 585 28.90 -6.77 -14.31
N ILE A 586 28.95 -5.74 -15.17
CA ILE A 586 30.15 -5.43 -15.96
C ILE A 586 31.27 -4.88 -15.08
N LYS A 587 30.92 -4.10 -14.03
CA LYS A 587 31.90 -3.56 -13.08
C LYS A 587 32.53 -4.64 -12.19
N THR A 588 31.75 -5.64 -11.77
CA THR A 588 32.22 -6.71 -10.87
C THR A 588 33.02 -7.82 -11.55
N LYS A 589 32.98 -7.94 -12.90
CA LYS A 589 33.86 -8.85 -13.67
C LYS A 589 35.17 -8.20 -14.15
N LYS A 590 35.42 -6.94 -13.81
CA LYS A 590 36.68 -6.22 -14.10
C LYS A 590 37.62 -6.11 -12.89
N LEU A 591 37.29 -6.78 -11.79
CA LEU A 591 38.17 -7.13 -10.67
C LEU A 591 38.30 -8.65 -10.63
#